data_AF-A0A2A4M3F4-F1
#
_entry.id   AF-A0A2A4M3F4-F1
#
_cell.length_a   1.000
_cell.length_b   1.000
_cell.length_c   1.000
_cell.angle_alpha   90.00
_cell.angle_beta   90.00
_cell.angle_gamma   90.00
#
_symmetry.space_group_name_H-M   'P 1'
#
loop_
_entity.id
_entity.type
_entity.pdbx_description
1 polymer ?
#
loop_
_entity_poly.entity_id
_entity_poly.type
_entity_poly.pdbx_seq_one_letter_code
_entity_poly.pdbx_strand_id
1 'polypeptide(L)'
;MRKTIAIIISVAALGLNGWAENIAPDLQSTVDELKDKLAKLEAKLAELDEAKTASASKPDPAVVVIPQDRVDFAKSVQGIFEARCIDCHGSKKQKGDLRLDKKETALAEVIQPGNSGESELAKLISLPADHEDIMPNKGEPLTKDQIATIKQWIDEGANWPDGLVLVSAKDRATAKAAANKLPEPEIKEAPVSDAEKAAIAKLSSGEGIGEKYSAPLVMALAQNTKLIYANFRLVGKNVNDGHLAPLADIQNLSELDLANTQITAAGLGHIKGNKNLTKLSLANTSIDDAALKQIEGL
;
A
#
# COMPACT_ATOMS: atom_id res chain seq x y z
N MET A 1 6.67 21.50 -9.79
CA MET A 1 5.54 21.19 -10.69
C MET A 1 5.90 21.62 -12.11
N ARG A 2 6.61 20.75 -12.81
CA ARG A 2 6.93 20.84 -14.24
C ARG A 2 6.15 19.69 -14.88
N LYS A 3 5.54 19.90 -16.05
CA LYS A 3 4.70 18.98 -16.87
C LYS A 3 3.17 19.13 -16.71
N THR A 4 2.59 20.21 -17.24
CA THR A 4 1.18 20.15 -17.74
C THR A 4 0.82 21.19 -18.82
N ILE A 5 1.78 21.92 -19.40
CA ILE A 5 1.49 22.86 -20.50
C ILE A 5 2.37 22.48 -21.69
N ALA A 6 2.02 21.35 -22.30
CA ALA A 6 2.64 20.85 -23.54
C ALA A 6 1.65 19.92 -24.28
N ILE A 7 0.38 20.32 -24.33
CA ILE A 7 -0.62 19.75 -25.22
C ILE A 7 -1.33 20.97 -25.83
N ILE A 8 -1.45 20.98 -27.16
CA ILE A 8 -1.85 22.12 -28.02
C ILE A 8 -0.69 22.97 -28.58
N ILE A 9 0.47 22.37 -28.90
CA ILE A 9 1.30 22.83 -30.03
C ILE A 9 1.93 21.59 -30.69
N SER A 10 1.15 20.85 -31.48
CA SER A 10 1.67 19.85 -32.43
C SER A 10 0.73 19.69 -33.63
N VAL A 11 0.19 20.80 -34.13
CA VAL A 11 -0.44 20.85 -35.46
C VAL A 11 0.26 21.85 -36.39
N ALA A 12 1.20 22.67 -35.90
CA ALA A 12 1.89 23.68 -36.72
C ALA A 12 3.34 23.30 -37.13
N ALA A 13 3.61 22.00 -37.33
CA ALA A 13 4.90 21.53 -37.89
C ALA A 13 4.73 20.37 -38.88
N LEU A 14 3.59 20.31 -39.58
CA LEU A 14 3.44 19.53 -40.80
C LEU A 14 3.24 20.54 -41.94
N GLY A 15 4.24 20.58 -42.83
CA GLY A 15 4.40 21.58 -43.87
C GLY A 15 3.18 21.73 -44.78
N LEU A 16 2.41 22.79 -44.54
CA LEU A 16 1.52 23.40 -45.51
C LEU A 16 1.96 24.86 -45.71
N ASN A 17 3.20 25.01 -46.19
CA ASN A 17 3.64 26.24 -46.85
C ASN A 17 2.84 26.34 -48.16
N GLY A 18 1.63 26.91 -48.11
CA GLY A 18 0.81 27.06 -49.32
C GLY A 18 -0.59 27.65 -49.15
N TRP A 19 -1.14 27.79 -47.93
CA TRP A 19 -2.51 28.31 -47.74
C TRP A 19 -2.59 29.66 -47.03
N ALA A 20 -1.50 30.43 -47.03
CA ALA A 20 -1.44 31.72 -46.33
C ALA A 20 -2.10 32.90 -47.09
N GLU A 21 -2.72 32.67 -48.25
CA GLU A 21 -3.22 33.78 -49.09
C GLU A 21 -4.75 33.92 -49.15
N ASN A 22 -5.55 33.07 -48.48
CA ASN A 22 -7.02 33.22 -48.48
C ASN A 22 -7.67 32.68 -47.19
N ILE A 23 -7.29 33.21 -46.04
CA ILE A 23 -8.14 33.11 -44.86
C ILE A 23 -9.27 34.12 -45.07
N ALA A 24 -10.52 33.65 -45.08
CA ALA A 24 -11.67 34.52 -45.19
C ALA A 24 -11.62 35.61 -44.09
N PRO A 25 -12.00 36.87 -44.40
CA PRO A 25 -11.84 38.00 -43.48
C PRO A 25 -12.61 37.83 -42.15
N ASP A 26 -13.56 36.89 -42.09
CA ASP A 26 -14.28 36.53 -40.86
C ASP A 26 -13.39 35.81 -39.83
N LEU A 27 -12.47 34.96 -40.27
CA LEU A 27 -11.55 34.22 -39.39
C LEU A 27 -10.42 35.09 -38.86
N GLN A 28 -9.99 36.11 -39.61
CA GLN A 28 -8.90 36.99 -39.21
C GLN A 28 -9.25 37.77 -37.95
N SER A 29 -10.50 38.25 -37.84
CA SER A 29 -11.01 38.93 -36.64
C SER A 29 -10.98 38.05 -35.40
N THR A 30 -11.26 36.74 -35.56
CA THR A 30 -11.24 35.77 -34.46
C THR A 30 -9.81 35.46 -34.02
N VAL A 31 -8.88 35.38 -34.96
CA VAL A 31 -7.44 35.21 -34.67
C VAL A 31 -6.89 36.42 -33.92
N ASP A 32 -7.27 37.62 -34.31
CA ASP A 32 -6.83 38.85 -33.65
C ASP A 32 -7.42 38.97 -32.24
N GLU A 33 -8.69 38.56 -32.03
CA GLU A 33 -9.30 38.49 -30.70
C GLU A 33 -8.60 37.47 -29.78
N LEU A 34 -8.21 36.31 -30.31
CA LEU A 34 -7.49 35.29 -29.55
C LEU A 34 -6.06 35.73 -29.18
N LYS A 35 -5.38 36.47 -30.07
CA LYS A 35 -4.06 37.05 -29.77
C LYS A 35 -4.14 38.10 -28.66
N ASP A 36 -5.16 38.95 -28.68
CA ASP A 36 -5.38 39.96 -27.63
C ASP A 36 -5.70 39.31 -26.27
N LYS A 37 -6.50 38.23 -26.27
CA LYS A 37 -6.78 37.44 -25.06
C LYS A 37 -5.52 36.76 -24.50
N LEU A 38 -4.65 36.23 -25.37
CA LEU A 38 -3.38 35.63 -24.96
C LEU A 38 -2.46 36.68 -24.32
N ALA A 39 -2.29 37.84 -24.96
CA ALA A 39 -1.47 38.94 -24.43
C ALA A 39 -1.94 39.41 -23.05
N LYS A 40 -3.26 39.50 -22.83
CA LYS A 40 -3.84 39.84 -21.51
C LYS A 40 -3.57 38.78 -20.44
N LEU A 41 -3.57 37.50 -20.82
CA LEU A 41 -3.26 36.40 -19.92
C LEU A 41 -1.77 36.37 -19.54
N GLU A 42 -0.89 36.64 -20.50
CA GLU A 42 0.56 36.74 -20.29
C GLU A 42 0.89 37.93 -19.37
N ALA A 43 0.26 39.09 -19.57
CA ALA A 43 0.41 40.25 -18.68
C ALA A 43 -0.06 39.95 -17.24
N LYS A 44 -1.21 39.27 -17.09
CA LYS A 44 -1.73 38.90 -15.78
C LYS A 44 -0.88 37.84 -15.07
N LEU A 45 -0.21 36.97 -15.82
CA LEU A 45 0.76 36.01 -15.28
C LEU A 45 2.02 36.73 -14.77
N ALA A 46 2.49 37.75 -15.50
CA ALA A 46 3.61 38.59 -15.08
C ALA A 46 3.29 39.38 -13.78
N GLU A 47 2.09 39.96 -13.67
CA GLU A 47 1.65 40.63 -12.42
C GLU A 47 1.60 39.68 -11.21
N LEU A 48 1.19 38.42 -11.42
CA LEU A 48 1.18 37.40 -10.36
C LEU A 48 2.58 36.97 -9.94
N ASP A 49 3.54 36.93 -10.85
CA ASP A 49 4.95 36.63 -10.54
C ASP A 49 5.65 37.82 -9.87
N GLU A 50 5.31 39.06 -10.24
CA GLU A 50 5.76 40.27 -9.53
C GLU A 50 5.16 40.39 -8.13
N ALA A 51 3.87 40.08 -7.94
CA ALA A 51 3.24 40.03 -6.62
C ALA A 51 3.86 38.96 -5.70
N LYS A 52 4.33 37.84 -6.29
CA LYS A 52 5.00 36.76 -5.56
C LYS A 52 6.44 37.10 -5.17
N THR A 53 7.11 37.98 -5.92
CA THR A 53 8.48 38.44 -5.64
C THR A 53 8.52 39.70 -4.75
N ALA A 54 7.48 40.53 -4.77
CA ALA A 54 7.32 41.69 -3.89
C ALA A 54 6.93 41.33 -2.45
N SER A 55 6.42 40.12 -2.19
CA SER A 55 6.10 39.60 -0.84
C SER A 55 7.31 38.98 -0.11
N ALA A 56 8.55 39.29 -0.52
CA ALA A 56 9.78 38.76 0.07
C ALA A 56 10.69 39.84 0.70
N SER A 57 10.14 40.98 1.13
CA SER A 57 10.91 42.06 1.79
C SER A 57 10.19 42.68 3.00
N LYS A 58 9.96 41.87 4.03
CA LYS A 58 9.84 42.32 5.43
C LYS A 58 10.10 41.12 6.36
N PRO A 59 10.92 41.23 7.42
CA PRO A 59 11.17 40.12 8.32
C PRO A 59 9.94 39.93 9.22
N ASP A 60 9.26 38.80 9.06
CA ASP A 60 8.24 38.32 10.00
C ASP A 60 8.94 37.63 11.20
N PRO A 61 8.41 37.76 12.42
CA PRO A 61 9.02 37.18 13.61
C PRO A 61 8.86 35.66 13.59
N ALA A 62 9.99 34.97 13.79
CA ALA A 62 10.12 33.52 13.97
C ALA A 62 9.61 32.65 12.80
N VAL A 63 10.35 32.68 11.68
CA VAL A 63 10.51 31.46 10.89
C VAL A 63 11.23 30.44 11.79
N VAL A 64 10.46 29.53 12.39
CA VAL A 64 10.99 28.32 13.00
C VAL A 64 11.58 27.49 11.88
N VAL A 65 12.89 27.61 11.69
CA VAL A 65 13.66 26.64 10.92
C VAL A 65 13.52 25.31 11.66
N ILE A 66 12.74 24.38 11.12
CA ILE A 66 12.74 23.00 11.61
C ILE A 66 14.03 22.34 11.09
N PRO A 67 15.01 22.01 11.94
CA PRO A 67 16.18 21.26 11.50
C PRO A 67 15.73 19.87 11.05
N GLN A 68 16.29 19.38 9.94
CA GLN A 68 16.08 18.02 9.44
C GLN A 68 16.74 16.94 10.32
N ASP A 69 17.25 17.31 11.51
CA ASP A 69 18.01 16.44 12.42
C ASP A 69 17.24 16.04 13.69
N ARG A 70 15.92 16.28 13.75
CA ARG A 70 15.13 15.87 14.92
C ARG A 70 15.12 14.36 15.07
N VAL A 71 15.26 13.89 16.30
CA VAL A 71 15.23 12.47 16.63
C VAL A 71 13.79 11.95 16.57
N ASP A 72 13.53 11.12 15.56
CA ASP A 72 12.28 10.37 15.46
C ASP A 72 12.28 9.20 16.47
N PHE A 73 11.31 9.20 17.38
CA PHE A 73 11.23 8.19 18.43
C PHE A 73 11.16 6.77 17.87
N ALA A 74 10.28 6.52 16.88
CA ALA A 74 10.05 5.18 16.35
C ALA A 74 11.29 4.64 15.60
N LYS A 75 12.03 5.52 14.92
CA LYS A 75 13.23 5.14 14.15
C LYS A 75 14.48 5.00 15.01
N SER A 76 14.64 5.85 16.03
CA SER A 76 15.94 6.02 16.70
C SER A 76 15.94 5.64 18.18
N VAL A 77 14.81 5.78 18.89
CA VAL A 77 14.74 5.60 20.36
C VAL A 77 14.03 4.31 20.75
N GLN A 78 12.92 3.99 20.07
CA GLN A 78 12.06 2.87 20.37
C GLN A 78 12.83 1.55 20.43
N GLY A 79 13.66 1.26 19.42
CA GLY A 79 14.46 0.04 19.39
C GLY A 79 15.46 -0.06 20.55
N ILE A 80 16.00 1.06 21.03
CA ILE A 80 16.90 1.08 22.19
C ILE A 80 16.13 0.72 23.46
N PHE A 81 14.97 1.34 23.67
CA PHE A 81 14.14 1.08 24.85
C PHE A 81 13.68 -0.37 24.88
N GLU A 82 13.17 -0.88 23.77
CA GLU A 82 12.71 -2.27 23.65
C GLU A 82 13.83 -3.28 23.89
N ALA A 83 15.05 -2.98 23.46
CA ALA A 83 16.20 -3.87 23.62
C ALA A 83 16.86 -3.80 25.00
N ARG A 84 16.88 -2.63 25.64
CA ARG A 84 17.71 -2.38 26.83
C ARG A 84 16.92 -2.04 28.10
N CYS A 85 15.66 -1.63 27.99
CA CYS A 85 14.86 -1.14 29.13
C CYS A 85 13.66 -2.03 29.46
N ILE A 86 12.88 -2.44 28.45
CA ILE A 86 11.54 -3.01 28.67
C ILE A 86 11.55 -4.42 29.29
N ASP A 87 12.64 -5.17 29.19
CA ASP A 87 12.76 -6.48 29.86
C ASP A 87 12.73 -6.37 31.41
N CYS A 88 13.11 -5.21 31.97
CA CYS A 88 13.13 -4.99 33.42
C CYS A 88 12.19 -3.87 33.90
N HIS A 89 11.79 -2.94 33.03
CA HIS A 89 10.90 -1.82 33.33
C HIS A 89 9.66 -1.82 32.42
N GLY A 90 9.15 -3.01 32.12
CA GLY A 90 8.00 -3.24 31.25
C GLY A 90 6.77 -3.73 32.00
N SER A 91 5.73 -4.13 31.25
CA SER A 91 4.50 -4.67 31.83
C SER A 91 4.70 -5.95 32.64
N LYS A 92 5.64 -6.82 32.24
CA LYS A 92 5.93 -8.10 32.91
C LYS A 92 6.81 -7.96 34.16
N LYS A 93 7.60 -6.90 34.25
CA LYS A 93 8.59 -6.68 35.31
C LYS A 93 8.85 -5.19 35.47
N GLN A 94 8.73 -4.70 36.70
CA GLN A 94 8.85 -3.29 37.05
C GLN A 94 9.91 -3.16 38.16
N LYS A 95 11.18 -3.29 37.78
CA LYS A 95 12.28 -3.20 38.75
C LYS A 95 12.37 -1.77 39.27
N GLY A 96 12.45 -1.62 40.60
CA GLY A 96 12.45 -0.30 41.23
C GLY A 96 11.13 0.45 41.07
N ASP A 97 10.03 -0.29 40.93
CA ASP A 97 8.66 0.22 40.75
C ASP A 97 8.49 1.17 39.55
N LEU A 98 9.44 1.14 38.60
CA LEU A 98 9.48 2.00 37.42
C LEU A 98 8.87 1.32 36.20
N ARG A 99 8.04 2.08 35.48
CA ARG A 99 7.33 1.65 34.29
C ARG A 99 7.71 2.48 33.05
N LEU A 100 8.55 1.92 32.18
CA LEU A 100 9.08 2.57 30.98
C LEU A 100 8.41 2.15 29.66
N ASP A 101 7.47 1.20 29.61
CA ASP A 101 6.80 0.85 28.35
C ASP A 101 5.72 1.83 27.89
N LYS A 102 5.34 2.82 28.70
CA LYS A 102 4.36 3.83 28.33
C LYS A 102 4.87 5.24 28.54
N LYS A 103 4.46 6.14 27.65
CA LYS A 103 4.77 7.56 27.68
C LYS A 103 4.42 8.19 29.02
N GLU A 104 3.20 7.99 29.50
CA GLU A 104 2.66 8.71 30.66
C GLU A 104 3.45 8.41 31.93
N THR A 105 3.80 7.13 32.14
CA THR A 105 4.59 6.72 33.31
C THR A 105 6.06 7.12 33.17
N ALA A 106 6.65 6.95 31.98
CA ALA A 106 8.05 7.30 31.76
C ALA A 106 8.33 8.80 31.92
N LEU A 107 7.44 9.65 31.39
CA LEU A 107 7.55 11.12 31.48
C LEU A 107 7.20 11.65 32.89
N ALA A 108 6.40 10.93 33.67
CA ALA A 108 6.08 11.34 35.03
C ALA A 108 7.17 10.99 36.04
N GLU A 109 7.91 9.90 35.80
CA GLU A 109 8.82 9.33 36.81
C GLU A 109 10.29 9.67 36.55
N VAL A 110 10.81 9.52 35.32
CA VAL A 110 12.27 9.52 35.08
C VAL A 110 12.75 10.34 33.87
N ILE A 111 11.83 10.81 33.03
CA ILE A 111 12.15 11.65 31.86
C ILE A 111 11.58 13.04 32.09
N GLN A 112 12.45 14.05 32.06
CA GLN A 112 12.08 15.46 32.07
C GLN A 112 12.18 16.02 30.64
N PRO A 113 11.06 16.20 29.91
CA PRO A 113 11.08 16.73 28.56
C PRO A 113 11.79 18.09 28.48
N GLY A 114 12.67 18.25 27.50
CA GLY A 114 13.45 19.46 27.27
C GLY A 114 14.72 19.58 28.11
N ASN A 115 14.98 18.64 29.04
CA ASN A 115 16.18 18.68 29.87
C ASN A 115 16.70 17.28 30.22
N SER A 116 17.62 16.79 29.39
CA SER A 116 18.33 15.53 29.62
C SER A 116 19.28 15.60 30.81
N GLY A 117 19.78 16.77 31.19
CA GLY A 117 20.62 16.96 32.37
C GLY A 117 19.88 16.69 33.69
N GLU A 118 18.58 17.01 33.74
CA GLU A 118 17.74 16.77 34.93
C GLU A 118 16.99 15.44 34.90
N SER A 119 16.89 14.81 33.73
CA SER A 119 16.25 13.51 33.57
C SER A 119 17.04 12.41 34.27
N GLU A 120 16.43 11.76 35.27
CA GLU A 120 17.04 10.65 36.00
C GLU A 120 17.46 9.51 35.07
N LEU A 121 16.64 9.23 34.03
CA LEU A 121 16.97 8.26 33.00
C LEU A 121 18.34 8.54 32.36
N ALA A 122 18.60 9.78 31.98
CA ALA A 122 19.83 10.18 31.30
C ALA A 122 21.05 10.16 32.23
N LYS A 123 20.85 10.40 33.54
CA LYS A 123 21.89 10.28 34.57
C LYS A 123 22.31 8.82 34.72
N LEU A 124 21.37 7.91 34.96
CA LEU A 124 21.64 6.49 35.23
C LEU A 124 22.28 5.75 34.05
N ILE A 125 21.86 6.03 32.81
CA ILE A 125 22.46 5.40 31.62
C ILE A 125 23.86 5.94 31.29
N SER A 126 24.26 7.08 31.86
CA SER A 126 25.57 7.71 31.64
C SER A 126 26.60 7.31 32.69
N LEU A 127 26.22 6.54 33.71
CA LEU A 127 27.12 6.11 34.76
C LEU A 127 28.22 5.17 34.22
N PRO A 128 29.37 5.09 34.89
CA PRO A 128 30.40 4.10 34.59
C PRO A 128 29.88 2.67 34.63
N ALA A 129 30.42 1.78 33.79
CA ALA A 129 29.95 0.39 33.65
C ALA A 129 30.05 -0.45 34.94
N ASP A 130 30.88 -0.02 35.89
CA ASP A 130 31.11 -0.63 37.20
C ASP A 130 30.27 0.01 38.33
N HIS A 131 29.49 1.05 38.04
CA HIS A 131 28.64 1.70 39.03
C HIS A 131 27.42 0.84 39.38
N GLU A 132 27.05 0.77 40.67
CA GLU A 132 25.95 -0.10 41.14
C GLU A 132 24.58 0.29 40.57
N ASP A 133 24.35 1.60 40.41
CA ASP A 133 23.10 2.15 39.87
C ASP A 133 23.06 2.27 38.33
N ILE A 134 24.10 1.82 37.61
CA ILE A 134 24.07 1.91 36.14
C ILE A 134 22.86 1.16 35.57
N MET A 135 22.20 1.79 34.61
CA MET A 135 21.16 1.14 33.84
C MET A 135 21.58 0.97 32.37
N PRO A 136 21.42 -0.25 31.80
CA PRO A 136 20.89 -1.46 32.42
C PRO A 136 21.92 -2.14 33.34
N ASN A 137 21.49 -2.56 34.55
CA ASN A 137 22.34 -3.32 35.49
C ASN A 137 22.49 -4.82 35.17
N LYS A 138 21.84 -5.28 34.09
CA LYS A 138 22.02 -6.62 33.53
C LYS A 138 22.16 -6.50 32.02
N GLY A 139 23.20 -7.14 31.50
CA GLY A 139 23.53 -7.08 30.08
C GLY A 139 24.55 -5.98 29.78
N GLU A 140 24.74 -5.69 28.50
CA GLU A 140 25.69 -4.66 28.06
C GLU A 140 25.12 -3.26 28.30
N PRO A 141 25.93 -2.31 28.82
CA PRO A 141 25.59 -0.90 28.86
C PRO A 141 25.24 -0.33 27.48
N LEU A 142 24.54 0.80 27.45
CA LEU A 142 24.27 1.52 26.21
C LEU A 142 25.58 2.04 25.60
N THR A 143 25.64 2.10 24.27
CA THR A 143 26.75 2.76 23.58
C THR A 143 26.66 4.27 23.75
N LYS A 144 27.79 4.97 23.55
CA LYS A 144 27.83 6.45 23.60
C LYS A 144 26.82 7.08 22.63
N ASP A 145 26.68 6.51 21.43
CA ASP A 145 25.74 7.01 20.42
C ASP A 145 24.28 6.78 20.83
N GLN A 146 23.97 5.65 21.47
CA GLN A 146 22.64 5.39 22.02
C GLN A 146 22.29 6.37 23.13
N ILE A 147 23.24 6.63 24.05
CA ILE A 147 23.06 7.61 25.12
C ILE A 147 22.86 9.01 24.53
N ALA A 148 23.68 9.41 23.55
CA ALA A 148 23.56 10.69 22.88
C ALA A 148 22.21 10.85 22.16
N THR A 149 21.74 9.81 21.48
CA THR A 149 20.43 9.78 20.81
C THR A 149 19.29 9.98 21.80
N ILE A 150 19.34 9.30 22.95
CA ILE A 150 18.32 9.44 24.01
C ILE A 150 18.35 10.85 24.60
N LYS A 151 19.54 11.37 24.93
CA LYS A 151 19.68 12.73 25.48
C LYS A 151 19.13 13.78 24.53
N GLN A 152 19.52 13.72 23.26
CA GLN A 152 19.01 14.64 22.24
C GLN A 152 17.48 14.54 22.11
N TRP A 153 16.92 13.33 22.06
CA TRP A 153 15.47 13.16 22.01
C TRP A 153 14.75 13.76 23.23
N ILE A 154 15.32 13.60 24.44
CA ILE A 154 14.78 14.23 25.66
C ILE A 154 14.85 15.76 25.54
N ASP A 155 15.99 16.31 25.13
CA ASP A 155 16.21 17.75 24.95
C ASP A 155 15.28 18.35 23.87
N GLU A 156 14.90 17.56 22.87
CA GLU A 156 13.91 17.93 21.84
C GLU A 156 12.45 17.83 22.32
N GLY A 157 12.22 17.53 23.60
CA GLY A 157 10.89 17.47 24.22
C GLY A 157 10.33 16.07 24.39
N ALA A 158 11.15 15.03 24.27
CA ALA A 158 10.76 13.63 24.47
C ALA A 158 9.49 13.24 23.68
N ASN A 159 9.45 13.60 22.40
CA ASN A 159 8.29 13.40 21.54
C ASN A 159 8.00 11.90 21.37
N TRP A 160 7.07 11.38 22.17
CA TRP A 160 6.62 9.99 22.17
C TRP A 160 5.15 9.94 21.68
N PRO A 161 4.81 9.04 20.73
CA PRO A 161 3.43 8.87 20.26
C PRO A 161 2.43 8.48 21.37
N ASP A 162 1.28 9.14 21.42
CA ASP A 162 0.24 8.82 22.42
C ASP A 162 -0.32 7.41 22.22
N GLY A 163 -0.59 6.71 23.33
CA GLY A 163 -1.16 5.36 23.33
C GLY A 163 -0.20 4.23 22.90
N LEU A 164 1.04 4.54 22.50
CA LEU A 164 2.03 3.53 22.16
C LEU A 164 2.55 2.85 23.43
N VAL A 165 2.35 1.54 23.51
CA VAL A 165 2.92 0.66 24.55
C VAL A 165 4.06 -0.16 23.97
N LEU A 166 5.25 -0.05 24.55
CA LEU A 166 6.41 -0.81 24.11
C LEU A 166 6.36 -2.25 24.61
N VAL A 167 6.96 -3.15 23.84
CA VAL A 167 7.19 -4.55 24.21
C VAL A 167 8.66 -4.84 24.08
N SER A 168 9.22 -5.73 24.90
CA SER A 168 10.65 -5.99 24.82
C SER A 168 11.03 -6.64 23.50
N ALA A 169 12.28 -6.47 23.07
CA ALA A 169 12.77 -7.06 21.84
C ALA A 169 12.61 -8.59 21.82
N LYS A 170 12.74 -9.25 22.98
CA LYS A 170 12.51 -10.68 23.16
C LYS A 170 11.04 -11.06 22.95
N ASP A 171 10.13 -10.31 23.55
CA ASP A 171 8.69 -10.52 23.40
C ASP A 171 8.24 -10.26 21.96
N ARG A 172 8.75 -9.20 21.33
CA ARG A 172 8.53 -8.90 19.91
C ARG A 172 9.03 -10.02 19.01
N ALA A 173 10.22 -10.55 19.27
CA ALA A 173 10.79 -11.66 18.50
C ALA A 173 9.94 -12.94 18.68
N THR A 174 9.46 -13.22 19.88
CA THR A 174 8.59 -14.36 20.18
C THR A 174 7.24 -14.22 19.48
N ALA A 175 6.63 -13.03 19.55
CA ALA A 175 5.37 -12.73 18.85
C ALA A 175 5.53 -12.84 17.34
N LYS A 176 6.64 -12.35 16.77
CA LYS A 176 6.95 -12.50 15.35
C LYS A 176 7.16 -13.97 14.94
N ALA A 177 7.87 -14.74 15.76
CA ALA A 177 8.04 -16.18 15.54
C ALA A 177 6.71 -16.94 15.63
N ALA A 178 5.83 -16.54 16.55
CA ALA A 178 4.49 -17.12 16.69
C ALA A 178 3.56 -16.72 15.52
N ALA A 179 3.63 -15.48 15.04
CA ALA A 179 2.89 -15.03 13.85
C ALA A 179 3.30 -15.81 12.61
N ASN A 180 4.59 -16.10 12.45
CA ASN A 180 5.12 -16.97 11.39
C ASN A 180 4.78 -18.46 11.59
N LYS A 181 4.10 -18.81 12.69
CA LYS A 181 3.66 -20.16 13.05
C LYS A 181 2.16 -20.24 13.29
N LEU A 182 1.41 -19.20 12.91
CA LEU A 182 -0.04 -19.34 12.76
C LEU A 182 -0.27 -20.51 11.79
N PRO A 183 -1.13 -21.47 12.13
CA PRO A 183 -1.43 -22.56 11.21
C PRO A 183 -1.96 -21.91 9.94
N GLU A 184 -1.21 -22.07 8.85
CA GLU A 184 -1.69 -21.75 7.52
C GLU A 184 -3.02 -22.50 7.37
N PRO A 185 -4.13 -21.81 7.03
CA PRO A 185 -5.39 -22.51 6.82
C PRO A 185 -5.12 -23.67 5.87
N GLU A 186 -5.59 -24.86 6.21
CA GLU A 186 -5.33 -26.05 5.40
C GLU A 186 -6.14 -25.93 4.09
N ILE A 187 -5.55 -25.26 3.09
CA ILE A 187 -6.14 -25.13 1.76
C ILE A 187 -5.86 -26.45 1.04
N LYS A 188 -6.92 -27.21 0.73
CA LYS A 188 -6.82 -28.44 -0.05
C LYS A 188 -6.53 -28.11 -1.51
N GLU A 189 -5.26 -27.97 -1.84
CA GLU A 189 -4.82 -27.71 -3.21
C GLU A 189 -4.22 -28.97 -3.85
N ALA A 190 -4.64 -29.28 -5.06
CA ALA A 190 -4.02 -30.31 -5.88
C ALA A 190 -2.70 -29.79 -6.51
N PRO A 191 -1.71 -30.66 -6.77
CA PRO A 191 -0.59 -30.30 -7.63
C PRO A 191 -1.09 -29.78 -8.99
N VAL A 192 -0.55 -28.65 -9.45
CA VAL A 192 -0.94 -28.07 -10.75
C VAL A 192 -0.38 -28.91 -11.89
N SER A 193 -1.26 -29.61 -12.61
CA SER A 193 -0.90 -30.41 -13.78
C SER A 193 -0.54 -29.55 -15.00
N ASP A 194 0.13 -30.12 -15.99
CA ASP A 194 0.41 -29.40 -17.24
C ASP A 194 -0.86 -29.14 -18.07
N ALA A 195 -1.86 -30.02 -17.97
CA ALA A 195 -3.18 -29.81 -18.55
C ALA A 195 -3.88 -28.60 -17.93
N GLU A 196 -3.81 -28.46 -16.60
CA GLU A 196 -4.37 -27.31 -15.89
C GLU A 196 -3.69 -25.99 -16.30
N LYS A 197 -2.35 -25.98 -16.42
CA LYS A 197 -1.62 -24.81 -16.92
C LYS A 197 -2.03 -24.44 -18.34
N ALA A 198 -2.17 -25.43 -19.23
CA ALA A 198 -2.57 -25.22 -20.61
C ALA A 198 -4.01 -24.67 -20.70
N ALA A 199 -4.92 -25.21 -19.89
CA ALA A 199 -6.30 -24.73 -19.80
C ALA A 199 -6.39 -23.29 -19.30
N ILE A 200 -5.65 -22.95 -18.24
CA ILE A 200 -5.56 -21.57 -17.72
C ILE A 200 -5.01 -20.65 -18.81
N ALA A 201 -3.91 -21.01 -19.46
CA ALA A 201 -3.31 -20.19 -20.51
C ALA A 201 -4.26 -19.96 -21.70
N LYS A 202 -5.01 -21.00 -22.09
CA LYS A 202 -6.02 -20.92 -23.17
C LYS A 202 -7.18 -19.99 -22.81
N LEU A 203 -7.69 -20.08 -21.58
CA LEU A 203 -8.77 -19.21 -21.12
C LEU A 203 -8.28 -17.77 -20.97
N SER A 204 -7.15 -17.53 -20.31
CA SER A 204 -6.58 -16.19 -20.11
C SER A 204 -6.19 -15.49 -21.42
N SER A 205 -5.89 -16.25 -22.49
CA SER A 205 -5.62 -15.68 -23.82
C SER A 205 -6.89 -15.32 -24.59
N GLY A 206 -8.06 -15.82 -24.18
CA GLY A 206 -9.32 -15.67 -24.89
C GLY A 206 -9.42 -16.50 -26.18
N GLU A 207 -8.56 -17.51 -26.34
CA GLU A 207 -8.55 -18.36 -27.53
C GLU A 207 -9.93 -19.01 -27.76
N GLY A 208 -10.53 -18.72 -28.92
CA GLY A 208 -11.85 -19.22 -29.30
C GLY A 208 -13.04 -18.41 -28.78
N ILE A 209 -12.83 -17.32 -28.02
CA ILE A 209 -13.90 -16.54 -27.37
C ILE A 209 -14.14 -15.15 -28.03
N GLY A 210 -13.24 -14.66 -28.89
CA GLY A 210 -13.42 -13.43 -29.70
C GLY A 210 -12.17 -12.54 -29.81
N GLU A 211 -12.26 -11.35 -30.45
CA GLU A 211 -11.12 -10.43 -30.64
C GLU A 211 -10.65 -9.70 -29.36
N LYS A 212 -9.31 -9.61 -29.21
CA LYS A 212 -8.39 -8.77 -28.40
C LYS A 212 -8.74 -8.33 -26.96
N TYR A 213 -10.01 -8.16 -26.59
CA TYR A 213 -10.46 -7.71 -25.28
C TYR A 213 -11.56 -8.59 -24.66
N SER A 214 -11.80 -9.79 -25.20
CA SER A 214 -12.85 -10.71 -24.80
C SER A 214 -12.35 -11.96 -24.05
N ALA A 215 -11.17 -11.89 -23.43
CA ALA A 215 -10.67 -13.00 -22.61
C ALA A 215 -11.34 -13.01 -21.22
N PRO A 216 -11.75 -14.18 -20.71
CA PRO A 216 -12.13 -14.33 -19.32
C PRO A 216 -10.95 -14.04 -18.39
N LEU A 217 -11.23 -13.49 -17.21
CA LEU A 217 -10.22 -13.25 -16.20
C LEU A 217 -9.96 -14.55 -15.45
N VAL A 218 -8.84 -15.23 -15.76
CA VAL A 218 -8.43 -16.47 -15.10
C VAL A 218 -7.06 -16.29 -14.48
N MET A 219 -6.97 -16.45 -13.16
CA MET A 219 -5.75 -16.23 -12.36
C MET A 219 -5.78 -16.98 -11.03
N ALA A 220 -4.65 -16.97 -10.32
CA ALA A 220 -4.59 -17.43 -8.93
C ALA A 220 -5.50 -16.57 -8.04
N LEU A 221 -6.26 -17.20 -7.14
CA LEU A 221 -7.21 -16.55 -6.25
C LEU A 221 -6.53 -15.60 -5.26
N ALA A 222 -5.37 -16.01 -4.73
CA ALA A 222 -4.56 -15.22 -3.82
C ALA A 222 -3.06 -15.50 -4.01
N GLN A 223 -2.21 -14.64 -3.42
CA GLN A 223 -0.77 -14.84 -3.42
C GLN A 223 -0.42 -16.17 -2.75
N ASN A 224 0.54 -16.89 -3.34
CA ASN A 224 1.03 -18.19 -2.86
C ASN A 224 -0.02 -19.31 -2.80
N THR A 225 -1.16 -19.17 -3.50
CA THR A 225 -2.16 -20.24 -3.65
C THR A 225 -2.12 -20.83 -5.06
N LYS A 226 -2.52 -22.09 -5.18
CA LYS A 226 -2.79 -22.75 -6.47
C LYS A 226 -4.26 -22.67 -6.85
N LEU A 227 -5.13 -22.22 -5.94
CA LEU A 227 -6.55 -22.03 -6.23
C LEU A 227 -6.76 -21.02 -7.35
N ILE A 228 -7.72 -21.31 -8.22
CA ILE A 228 -8.01 -20.52 -9.42
C ILE A 228 -9.35 -19.79 -9.26
N TYR A 229 -9.31 -18.51 -9.61
CA TYR A 229 -10.48 -17.67 -9.85
C TYR A 229 -10.67 -17.52 -11.36
N ALA A 230 -11.88 -17.79 -11.84
CA ALA A 230 -12.26 -17.62 -13.24
C ALA A 230 -13.53 -16.77 -13.36
N ASN A 231 -13.46 -15.67 -14.13
CA ASN A 231 -14.58 -14.78 -14.37
C ASN A 231 -14.85 -14.61 -15.87
N PHE A 232 -16.03 -15.06 -16.29
CA PHE A 232 -16.55 -14.95 -17.64
C PHE A 232 -17.58 -13.83 -17.79
N ARG A 233 -18.05 -13.26 -16.68
CA ARG A 233 -19.07 -12.21 -16.65
C ARG A 233 -18.70 -10.99 -17.49
N LEU A 234 -17.42 -10.60 -17.49
CA LEU A 234 -16.94 -9.45 -18.27
C LEU A 234 -17.01 -9.67 -19.78
N VAL A 235 -16.94 -10.93 -20.22
CA VAL A 235 -17.11 -11.31 -21.63
C VAL A 235 -18.61 -11.37 -22.00
N GLY A 236 -19.45 -11.73 -21.02
CA GLY A 236 -20.90 -11.65 -21.10
C GLY A 236 -21.48 -12.62 -22.13
N LYS A 237 -22.41 -12.12 -22.96
CA LYS A 237 -23.17 -12.96 -23.90
C LYS A 237 -22.30 -13.67 -24.94
N ASN A 238 -21.06 -13.26 -25.18
CA ASN A 238 -20.19 -13.99 -26.12
C ASN A 238 -19.73 -15.34 -25.57
N VAL A 239 -19.98 -15.65 -24.30
CA VAL A 239 -19.64 -16.95 -23.70
C VAL A 239 -20.78 -17.96 -23.88
N ASN A 240 -20.47 -19.10 -24.51
CA ASN A 240 -21.35 -20.26 -24.68
C ASN A 240 -20.75 -21.51 -24.00
N ASP A 241 -21.50 -22.62 -23.98
CA ASP A 241 -21.11 -23.87 -23.32
C ASP A 241 -19.73 -24.39 -23.75
N GLY A 242 -19.40 -24.30 -25.05
CA GLY A 242 -18.13 -24.79 -25.58
C GLY A 242 -16.92 -24.03 -25.07
N HIS A 243 -17.09 -22.76 -24.67
CA HIS A 243 -16.00 -21.96 -24.10
C HIS A 243 -15.63 -22.41 -22.68
N LEU A 244 -16.47 -23.22 -22.02
CA LEU A 244 -16.19 -23.76 -20.69
C LEU A 244 -15.40 -25.07 -20.72
N ALA A 245 -15.18 -25.67 -21.89
CA ALA A 245 -14.49 -26.95 -22.02
C ALA A 245 -13.14 -27.03 -21.27
N PRO A 246 -12.28 -26.00 -21.29
CA PRO A 246 -11.00 -26.05 -20.56
C PRO A 246 -11.16 -26.12 -19.03
N LEU A 247 -12.31 -25.72 -18.46
CA LEU A 247 -12.52 -25.77 -17.00
C LEU A 247 -12.47 -27.20 -16.44
N ALA A 248 -12.74 -28.21 -17.28
CA ALA A 248 -12.67 -29.61 -16.90
C ALA A 248 -11.26 -30.06 -16.48
N ASP A 249 -10.22 -29.38 -16.98
CA ASP A 249 -8.82 -29.69 -16.67
C ASP A 249 -8.29 -28.90 -15.46
N ILE A 250 -9.07 -27.97 -14.89
CA ILE A 250 -8.65 -27.08 -13.79
C ILE A 250 -9.11 -27.64 -12.43
N GLN A 251 -8.30 -28.50 -11.82
CA GLN A 251 -8.66 -29.15 -10.55
C GLN A 251 -8.70 -28.18 -9.37
N ASN A 252 -7.91 -27.11 -9.42
CA ASN A 252 -7.88 -26.08 -8.37
C ASN A 252 -8.88 -24.94 -8.59
N LEU A 253 -9.88 -25.10 -9.46
CA LEU A 253 -10.93 -24.08 -9.64
C LEU A 253 -11.73 -23.90 -8.34
N SER A 254 -11.68 -22.69 -7.76
CA SER A 254 -12.32 -22.39 -6.47
C SER A 254 -13.46 -21.40 -6.57
N GLU A 255 -13.32 -20.41 -7.44
CA GLU A 255 -14.35 -19.41 -7.70
C GLU A 255 -14.62 -19.31 -9.21
N LEU A 256 -15.89 -19.42 -9.59
CA LEU A 256 -16.34 -19.31 -10.97
C LEU A 256 -17.53 -18.36 -11.10
N ASP A 257 -17.37 -17.30 -11.90
CA ASP A 257 -18.45 -16.36 -12.22
C ASP A 257 -18.85 -16.47 -13.70
N LEU A 258 -20.03 -17.04 -13.93
CA LEU A 258 -20.68 -17.18 -15.23
C LEU A 258 -21.86 -16.21 -15.39
N ALA A 259 -22.01 -15.20 -14.54
CA ALA A 259 -23.17 -14.31 -14.64
C ALA A 259 -23.24 -13.57 -15.98
N ASN A 260 -24.46 -13.33 -16.49
CA ASN A 260 -24.75 -12.62 -17.74
C ASN A 260 -24.18 -13.27 -19.02
N THR A 261 -23.96 -14.58 -19.00
CA THR A 261 -23.45 -15.36 -20.14
C THR A 261 -24.58 -16.15 -20.84
N GLN A 262 -24.30 -16.76 -22.00
CA GLN A 262 -25.25 -17.64 -22.70
C GLN A 262 -25.05 -19.13 -22.35
N ILE A 263 -24.55 -19.41 -21.14
CA ILE A 263 -24.35 -20.78 -20.66
C ILE A 263 -25.70 -21.46 -20.39
N THR A 264 -25.78 -22.74 -20.75
CA THR A 264 -26.94 -23.61 -20.52
C THR A 264 -26.55 -24.78 -19.60
N ALA A 265 -27.49 -25.71 -19.39
CA ALA A 265 -27.24 -26.95 -18.66
C ALA A 265 -26.04 -27.74 -19.19
N ALA A 266 -25.77 -27.70 -20.50
CA ALA A 266 -24.67 -28.44 -21.10
C ALA A 266 -23.29 -27.90 -20.64
N GLY A 267 -23.15 -26.58 -20.50
CA GLY A 267 -21.91 -25.96 -20.05
C GLY A 267 -21.54 -26.31 -18.61
N LEU A 268 -22.54 -26.52 -17.73
CA LEU A 268 -22.31 -26.99 -16.35
C LEU A 268 -21.67 -28.38 -16.28
N GLY A 269 -21.81 -29.20 -17.33
CA GLY A 269 -21.17 -30.52 -17.40
C GLY A 269 -19.64 -30.44 -17.33
N HIS A 270 -19.04 -29.33 -17.77
CA HIS A 270 -17.59 -29.13 -17.72
C HIS A 270 -17.05 -28.90 -16.30
N ILE A 271 -17.92 -28.56 -15.35
CA ILE A 271 -17.49 -28.26 -13.97
C ILE A 271 -17.87 -29.32 -12.93
N LYS A 272 -18.56 -30.39 -13.33
CA LYS A 272 -19.08 -31.44 -12.44
C LYS A 272 -18.03 -32.08 -11.50
N GLY A 273 -16.75 -32.08 -11.90
CA GLY A 273 -15.65 -32.69 -11.15
C GLY A 273 -14.88 -31.76 -10.21
N ASN A 274 -15.19 -30.46 -10.18
CA ASN A 274 -14.37 -29.47 -9.47
C ASN A 274 -14.69 -29.42 -7.96
N LYS A 275 -14.17 -30.38 -7.20
CA LYS A 275 -14.36 -30.50 -5.74
C LYS A 275 -13.84 -29.33 -4.90
N ASN A 276 -13.09 -28.42 -5.51
CA ASN A 276 -12.55 -27.24 -4.85
C ASN A 276 -13.40 -25.99 -5.09
N LEU A 277 -14.46 -26.08 -5.92
CA LEU A 277 -15.34 -24.96 -6.26
C LEU A 277 -16.24 -24.63 -5.07
N THR A 278 -15.98 -23.49 -4.43
CA THR A 278 -16.74 -23.03 -3.26
C THR A 278 -17.73 -21.94 -3.60
N LYS A 279 -17.56 -21.28 -4.75
CA LYS A 279 -18.41 -20.18 -5.19
C LYS A 279 -18.68 -20.28 -6.68
N LEU A 280 -19.96 -20.37 -7.01
CA LEU A 280 -20.47 -20.41 -8.37
C LEU A 280 -21.55 -19.34 -8.53
N SER A 281 -21.34 -18.41 -9.47
CA SER A 281 -22.31 -17.37 -9.81
C SER A 281 -22.93 -17.65 -11.17
N LEU A 282 -24.26 -17.88 -11.18
CA LEU A 282 -25.06 -18.20 -12.36
C LEU A 282 -26.13 -17.14 -12.65
N ALA A 283 -26.01 -15.95 -12.06
CA ALA A 283 -27.02 -14.91 -12.17
C ALA A 283 -27.23 -14.47 -13.64
N ASN A 284 -28.49 -14.29 -14.04
CA ASN A 284 -28.87 -13.88 -15.40
C ASN A 284 -28.32 -14.84 -16.49
N THR A 285 -28.38 -16.14 -16.25
CA THR A 285 -28.10 -17.20 -17.23
C THR A 285 -29.40 -17.92 -17.63
N SER A 286 -29.32 -18.86 -18.58
CA SER A 286 -30.46 -19.70 -18.99
C SER A 286 -30.55 -21.02 -18.21
N ILE A 287 -29.93 -21.08 -17.03
CA ILE A 287 -29.86 -22.28 -16.18
C ILE A 287 -31.11 -22.34 -15.30
N ASP A 288 -31.75 -23.51 -15.27
CA ASP A 288 -32.92 -23.83 -14.44
C ASP A 288 -32.59 -24.89 -13.37
N ASP A 289 -33.58 -25.23 -12.53
CA ASP A 289 -33.40 -26.24 -11.47
C ASP A 289 -33.02 -27.63 -12.01
N ALA A 290 -33.43 -27.96 -13.25
CA ALA A 290 -33.08 -29.24 -13.87
C ALA A 290 -31.59 -29.28 -14.23
N ALA A 291 -31.03 -28.15 -14.68
CA ALA A 291 -29.62 -28.00 -14.99
C ALA A 291 -28.70 -28.16 -13.75
N LEU A 292 -29.17 -27.79 -12.56
CA LEU A 292 -28.39 -27.93 -11.31
C LEU A 292 -28.03 -29.38 -10.98
N LYS A 293 -28.79 -30.37 -11.48
CA LYS A 293 -28.45 -31.80 -11.33
C LYS A 293 -27.11 -32.17 -11.98
N GLN A 294 -26.62 -31.38 -12.94
CA GLN A 294 -25.32 -31.63 -13.59
C GLN A 294 -24.14 -31.41 -12.64
N ILE A 295 -24.33 -30.59 -11.61
CA ILE A 295 -23.30 -30.22 -10.63
C ILE A 295 -23.60 -30.81 -9.24
N GLU A 296 -24.41 -31.87 -9.20
CA GLU A 296 -24.64 -32.64 -7.98
C GLU A 296 -23.33 -33.28 -7.52
N GLY A 297 -22.89 -32.94 -6.31
CA GLY A 297 -21.66 -33.47 -5.70
C GLY A 297 -20.41 -32.58 -5.83
N LEU A 298 -20.57 -31.33 -6.29
CA LEU A 298 -19.62 -30.26 -6.01
C LEU A 298 -19.43 -30.04 -4.51
#